data_AF-A0AAW6I3L7-F1
#
_entry.id   AF-A0AAW6I3L7-F1
#
_cell.length_a   1.000
_cell.length_b   1.000
_cell.length_c   1.000
_cell.angle_alpha   90.00
_cell.angle_beta   90.00
_cell.angle_gamma   90.00
#
_symmetry.space_group_name_H-M   'P 1'
#
loop_
_entity.id
_entity.type
_entity.pdbx_description
1 polymer ?
#
loop_
_entity_poly.entity_id
_entity_poly.type
_entity_poly.pdbx_seq_one_letter_code
_entity_poly.pdbx_strand_id
1 'polypeptide(L)' 'MCSWKIIRDGLGNPIKVIYSNGFCFEGNFTIDEKPSYGRIKDEKGNLVYEGIIEFDIYQYFQMYAEIGKTIKSKTL' A
#
# COMPACT_ATOMS: atom_id res chain seq x y z
N MET A 1 7.22 1.13 -16.24
CA MET A 1 6.10 1.59 -15.39
C MET A 1 5.64 0.40 -14.56
N CYS A 2 5.58 0.52 -13.23
CA CYS A 2 4.93 -0.52 -12.43
C CYS A 2 3.43 -0.45 -12.71
N SER A 3 2.86 -1.52 -13.26
CA SER A 3 1.41 -1.66 -13.35
C SER A 3 0.85 -2.07 -11.99
N TRP A 4 -0.44 -1.77 -11.78
CA TRP A 4 -1.16 -2.10 -10.56
C TRP A 4 -2.60 -2.51 -10.89
N LYS A 5 -3.22 -3.26 -9.97
CA LYS A 5 -4.61 -3.71 -10.08
C LYS A 5 -5.34 -3.42 -8.77
N ILE A 6 -6.46 -2.69 -8.86
CA ILE A 6 -7.40 -2.53 -7.74
C ILE A 6 -8.26 -3.79 -7.62
N ILE A 7 -8.37 -4.31 -6.40
CA ILE A 7 -9.31 -5.33 -6.00
C ILE A 7 -10.44 -4.63 -5.24
N ARG A 8 -11.68 -4.97 -5.60
CA ARG A 8 -12.90 -4.38 -5.06
C ARG A 8 -13.69 -5.43 -4.28
N ASP A 9 -14.50 -4.96 -3.32
CA ASP A 9 -15.50 -5.79 -2.66
C ASP A 9 -16.71 -6.09 -3.58
N GLY A 10 -17.70 -6.82 -3.06
CA GLY A 10 -18.93 -7.14 -3.80
C GLY A 10 -19.84 -5.94 -4.09
N LEU A 11 -19.55 -4.77 -3.52
CA LEU A 11 -20.28 -3.51 -3.74
C LEU A 11 -19.52 -2.56 -4.68
N GLY A 12 -18.33 -2.95 -5.14
CA GLY A 12 -17.49 -2.14 -6.03
C GLY A 12 -16.54 -1.18 -5.30
N ASN A 13 -16.48 -1.20 -3.97
CA ASN A 13 -15.55 -0.36 -3.22
C ASN A 13 -14.14 -0.91 -3.31
N PRO A 14 -13.11 -0.08 -3.54
CA PRO A 14 -11.73 -0.53 -3.51
C PRO A 14 -11.34 -0.98 -2.10
N ILE A 15 -10.73 -2.16 -2.00
CA ILE A 15 -10.28 -2.75 -0.71
C ILE A 15 -8.78 -3.07 -0.69
N LYS A 16 -8.18 -3.26 -1.87
CA LYS A 16 -6.77 -3.65 -1.99
C LYS A 16 -6.20 -3.23 -3.34
N VAL A 17 -4.90 -2.93 -3.38
CA VAL A 17 -4.13 -2.78 -4.62
C VAL A 17 -3.02 -3.82 -4.66
N ILE A 18 -2.87 -4.50 -5.78
CA ILE A 18 -1.74 -5.39 -6.05
C ILE A 18 -0.85 -4.72 -7.10
N TYR A 19 0.41 -4.52 -6.74
CA TYR A 19 1.41 -3.93 -7.62
C TYR A 19 2.19 -5.03 -8.34
N SER A 20 2.64 -4.74 -9.56
CA SER A 20 3.38 -5.70 -10.41
C SER A 20 4.71 -6.18 -9.82
N ASN A 21 5.26 -5.45 -8.85
CA ASN A 21 6.43 -5.86 -8.07
C ASN A 21 6.07 -6.75 -6.86
N GLY A 22 4.84 -7.24 -6.78
CA GLY A 22 4.37 -8.15 -5.72
C GLY A 22 3.92 -7.44 -4.44
N PHE A 23 4.21 -6.16 -4.27
CA PHE A 23 3.71 -5.40 -3.12
C PHE A 23 2.19 -5.29 -3.17
N CYS A 24 1.56 -5.14 -2.01
CA CYS A 24 0.15 -4.82 -1.94
C CYS A 24 -0.18 -3.79 -0.87
N PHE A 25 -1.18 -2.96 -1.17
CA PHE A 25 -1.80 -2.05 -0.20
C PHE A 25 -3.18 -2.57 0.19
N GLU A 26 -3.50 -2.57 1.47
CA GLU A 26 -4.82 -2.93 2.02
C GLU A 26 -5.27 -1.84 2.99
N GLY A 27 -6.43 -1.24 2.74
CA GLY A 27 -6.93 -0.15 3.58
C GLY A 27 -7.98 0.72 2.92
N ASN A 28 -8.02 1.97 3.34
CA ASN A 28 -8.94 2.99 2.86
C ASN A 28 -8.39 3.68 1.62
N PHE A 29 -9.32 4.16 0.80
CA PHE A 29 -9.07 4.88 -0.43
C PHE A 29 -9.77 6.24 -0.38
N THR A 30 -9.22 7.23 -1.09
CA THR A 30 -9.91 8.49 -1.34
C THR A 30 -11.02 8.31 -2.38
N ILE A 31 -11.81 9.36 -2.58
CA ILE A 31 -12.83 9.42 -3.65
C ILE A 31 -12.23 9.23 -5.06
N ASP A 32 -10.96 9.60 -5.25
CA ASP A 32 -10.20 9.39 -6.49
C ASP A 32 -9.53 8.01 -6.55
N GLU A 33 -9.93 7.07 -5.69
CA GLU A 33 -9.41 5.70 -5.60
C GLU A 33 -7.91 5.61 -5.28
N LYS A 34 -7.35 6.61 -4.60
CA LYS A 34 -5.95 6.60 -4.16
C LYS A 34 -5.83 6.03 -2.75
N PRO A 35 -4.84 5.16 -2.48
CA PRO A 35 -4.52 4.72 -1.12
C PRO A 35 -4.39 5.91 -0.15
N SER A 36 -5.08 5.89 0.99
CA SER A 36 -5.06 7.00 1.95
C SER A 36 -4.60 6.59 3.35
N TYR A 37 -5.09 5.47 3.88
CA TYR A 37 -4.70 4.95 5.18
C TYR A 37 -4.78 3.43 5.17
N GLY A 38 -3.72 2.74 5.56
CA GLY A 38 -3.74 1.28 5.57
C GLY A 38 -2.37 0.67 5.75
N ARG A 39 -2.23 -0.55 5.24
CA ARG A 39 -1.05 -1.38 5.34
C ARG A 39 -0.44 -1.63 3.97
N ILE A 40 0.87 -1.55 3.91
CA ILE A 40 1.66 -2.04 2.77
C ILE A 40 2.30 -3.35 3.20
N LYS A 41 2.22 -4.36 2.33
CA LYS A 41 2.94 -5.63 2.50
C LYS A 41 3.83 -5.89 1.29
N ASP A 42 4.94 -6.58 1.52
CA ASP A 42 5.80 -7.08 0.45
C ASP A 42 5.18 -8.31 -0.24
N GLU A 43 5.86 -8.83 -1.26
CA GLU A 43 5.44 -10.01 -2.01
C GLU A 43 5.29 -11.28 -1.16
N LYS A 44 5.96 -11.34 0.00
CA LYS A 44 5.92 -12.47 0.95
C LYS A 44 4.84 -12.26 2.02
N GLY A 45 4.14 -11.13 1.99
CA GLY A 45 3.12 -10.77 2.97
C GLY A 45 3.67 -10.11 4.25
N ASN A 46 4.96 -9.79 4.31
CA ASN A 46 5.57 -9.11 5.46
C ASN A 46 5.10 -7.65 5.50
N LEU A 47 4.90 -7.13 6.71
CA LEU A 47 4.51 -5.74 6.89
C LEU A 47 5.65 -4.79 6.52
N VAL A 48 5.38 -3.94 5.53
CA VAL A 48 6.28 -2.90 5.05
C VAL A 48 5.98 -1.57 5.74
N TYR A 49 4.70 -1.22 5.83
CA TYR A 49 4.24 0.05 6.39
C TYR A 49 2.82 -0.07 6.93
N GLU A 50 2.50 0.68 7.98
CA GLU A 50 1.13 0.88 8.46
C GLU A 50 0.95 2.34 8.86
N GLY A 51 -0.07 3.01 8.31
CA GLY A 51 -0.38 4.41 8.61
C GLY A 51 -1.03 5.17 7.46
N ILE A 52 -0.97 6.50 7.53
CA ILE A 52 -1.46 7.41 6.50
C ILE A 52 -0.47 7.45 5.35
N ILE A 53 -0.95 7.28 4.13
CA ILE A 53 -0.15 7.41 2.91
C ILE A 53 0.02 8.90 2.61
N GLU A 54 1.11 9.49 3.12
CA GLU A 54 1.45 10.92 2.96
C GLU A 54 2.20 11.19 1.65
N PHE A 55 2.88 10.18 1.12
CA PHE A 55 3.68 10.26 -0.09
C PHE A 55 3.21 9.25 -1.14
N ASP A 56 3.83 9.30 -2.32
CA ASP A 56 3.66 8.26 -3.32
C ASP A 56 4.02 6.89 -2.71
N ILE A 57 3.14 5.91 -2.88
CA ILE A 57 3.29 4.58 -2.30
C ILE A 57 4.60 3.89 -2.72
N TYR A 58 5.12 4.19 -3.92
CA TYR A 58 6.38 3.63 -4.41
C TYR A 58 7.59 4.07 -3.57
N GLN A 59 7.52 5.21 -2.88
CA GLN A 59 8.59 5.64 -1.98
C GLN A 59 8.73 4.70 -0.79
N TYR A 60 7.61 4.21 -0.24
CA TYR A 60 7.66 3.22 0.84
C TYR A 60 8.24 1.89 0.37
N PHE A 61 8.01 1.49 -0.88
CA PHE A 61 8.62 0.28 -1.46
C PHE A 61 10.13 0.43 -1.57
N GLN A 62 10.60 1.58 -2.07
CA GLN A 62 12.02 1.90 -2.18
C GLN A 62 12.69 1.94 -0.82
N MET A 63 12.14 2.70 0.12
CA MET A 63 12.66 2.79 1.49
C MET A 63 12.76 1.41 2.15
N TYR A 64 11.73 0.57 2.01
CA TYR A 64 11.76 -0.80 2.55
C TYR A 64 12.82 -1.67 1.89
N ALA A 65 12.97 -1.59 0.58
CA ALA A 65 14.02 -2.30 -0.15
C ALA A 65 15.43 -1.86 0.27
N GLU A 66 15.61 -0.59 0.64
CA GLU A 66 16.89 -0.04 1.11
C GLU A 66 17.21 -0.42 2.56
N ILE A 67 16.26 -0.30 3.48
CA ILE A 67 16.51 -0.48 4.92
C ILE A 67 16.21 -1.90 5.43
N GLY A 68 15.43 -2.68 4.67
CA GLY A 68 15.01 -4.04 5.01
C GLY A 68 14.16 -4.16 6.27
N LYS A 69 13.49 -3.08 6.69
CA LYS A 69 12.73 -2.98 7.95
C LYS A 69 11.40 -2.28 7.74
N THR A 70 10.40 -2.68 8.51
CA THR A 70 9.07 -2.06 8.54
C THR A 70 9.17 -0.58 8.93
N ILE A 71 8.53 0.27 8.13
CA ILE A 71 8.43 1.70 8.33
C ILE A 71 7.19 1.96 9.21
N LYS A 72 7.38 2.50 10.40
CA LYS A 72 6.27 2.84 11.32
C LYS A 72 5.92 4.32 11.17
N SER A 73 4.66 4.63 10.91
CA SER A 73 4.14 6.00 10.98
C SER A 73 3.34 6.25 12.26
N LYS A 74 3.17 7.53 12.61
CA LYS A 74 2.27 7.95 13.68
C LYS A 74 0.84 7.52 13.32
N THR A 75 0.27 6.64 14.13
CA THR A 75 -1.18 6.52 14.28
C THR A 75 -1.76 7.90 14.63
N LEU A 76 -2.84 8.28 13.95
CA LEU A 76 -3.71 9.40 14.35
C LEU A 76 -4.14 9.28 15.81
#